data_AF-A0A6C0CLF9-F1
#
_entry.id   AF-A0A6C0CLF9-F1
#
_cell.length_a   1.000
_cell.length_b   1.000
_cell.length_c   1.000
_cell.angle_alpha   90.00
_cell.angle_beta   90.00
_cell.angle_gamma   90.00
#
_symmetry.space_group_name_H-M   'P 1'
#
loop_
_entity.id
_entity.type
_entity.pdbx_description
1 polymer ?
#
loop_
_entity_poly.entity_id
_entity_poly.type
_entity_poly.pdbx_seq_one_letter_code
_entity_poly.pdbx_strand_id
1 'polypeptide(L)'
;MSIPDSNTLFFTLALMCAFFAYSCFAQEYKPVNSLDLNSYDGRWYQVYKDLSDMSFQGFGTCAVADYLILDANNISVLNSQIDKDGTLDQITGFAFYSDGNSGGELTVDLDGTPGNAPYWVIEVGPVINNEYQYSIVSDNLKVSLFVLARNVTEFYDLYDKDVKKSLEQYGFTKNINKPIVMEQIDCDYSVYDNDKNNVLKYNKNSECQVANYLKKSGFSESSIPTMVCISKYESSYNCDATNKNNDGSTDYGLFQINSYYWCSGDPNSKYNECGTSCTSLFDCQKNSNCAYKVYREQGYSAWYGYQYHKQECDSYKLDC
;
A
#
# COMPACT_ATOMS: atom_id res chain seq x y z
N MET A 1 -19.54 -32.88 -72.28
CA MET A 1 -19.86 -31.71 -71.45
C MET A 1 -21.03 -32.11 -70.57
N SER A 2 -20.96 -32.14 -69.25
CA SER A 2 -19.97 -31.58 -68.32
C SER A 2 -20.08 -32.37 -67.01
N ILE A 3 -18.93 -32.74 -66.45
CA ILE A 3 -18.77 -33.40 -65.15
C ILE A 3 -18.96 -32.32 -64.08
N PRO A 4 -19.71 -32.55 -62.99
CA PRO A 4 -19.79 -31.59 -61.89
C PRO A 4 -18.49 -31.58 -61.08
N ASP A 5 -17.98 -30.39 -60.80
CA ASP A 5 -16.71 -30.12 -60.13
C ASP A 5 -16.65 -30.67 -58.70
N SER A 6 -15.51 -31.28 -58.36
CA SER A 6 -15.18 -31.90 -57.08
C SER A 6 -14.95 -30.93 -55.91
N ASN A 7 -15.35 -29.66 -56.03
CA ASN A 7 -15.07 -28.62 -55.03
C ASN A 7 -16.26 -28.26 -54.14
N THR A 8 -17.41 -28.91 -54.31
CA THR A 8 -18.61 -28.66 -53.49
C THR A 8 -18.85 -29.70 -52.38
N LEU A 9 -17.94 -30.67 -52.21
CA LEU A 9 -18.03 -31.72 -51.18
C LEU A 9 -17.05 -31.56 -50.01
N PHE A 10 -16.27 -30.46 -49.98
CA PHE A 10 -15.35 -30.14 -48.87
C PHE A 10 -15.85 -29.02 -47.95
N PHE A 11 -16.99 -28.38 -48.27
CA PHE A 11 -17.55 -27.29 -47.46
C PHE A 11 -18.75 -27.67 -46.58
N THR A 12 -19.10 -28.95 -46.51
CA THR A 12 -20.21 -29.46 -45.67
C THR A 12 -19.77 -30.46 -44.60
N LEU A 13 -18.46 -30.56 -44.33
CA LEU A 13 -17.92 -31.39 -43.23
C LEU A 13 -16.95 -30.64 -42.29
N ALA A 14 -16.98 -29.31 -42.30
CA ALA A 14 -16.19 -28.46 -41.41
C ALA A 14 -17.05 -27.54 -40.52
N LEU A 15 -18.36 -27.83 -40.40
CA LEU A 15 -19.30 -27.00 -39.62
C LEU A 15 -20.05 -27.75 -38.51
N MET A 16 -19.59 -28.95 -38.14
CA MET A 16 -20.21 -29.75 -37.07
C MET A 16 -19.22 -30.31 -36.04
N CYS A 17 -18.03 -29.72 -35.96
CA CYS A 17 -17.10 -29.89 -34.84
C CYS A 17 -16.59 -28.53 -34.33
N ALA A 18 -17.45 -27.50 -34.33
CA ALA A 18 -17.32 -26.44 -33.33
C ALA A 18 -17.96 -26.96 -32.04
N PHE A 19 -17.36 -28.02 -31.47
CA PHE A 19 -17.47 -28.23 -30.04
C PHE A 19 -16.97 -26.93 -29.43
N PHE A 20 -17.88 -26.17 -28.84
CA PHE A 20 -17.56 -25.15 -27.88
C PHE A 20 -16.74 -25.83 -26.78
N ALA A 21 -15.44 -25.96 -26.99
CA ALA A 21 -14.48 -25.93 -25.92
C ALA A 21 -14.57 -24.50 -25.37
N TYR A 22 -15.59 -24.25 -24.55
CA TYR A 22 -15.40 -23.33 -23.44
C TYR A 22 -14.26 -23.97 -22.64
N SER A 23 -13.03 -23.63 -23.01
CA SER A 23 -11.90 -23.78 -22.14
C SER A 23 -12.32 -23.04 -20.87
N CYS A 24 -12.70 -23.80 -19.86
CA CYS A 24 -12.79 -23.33 -18.49
C CYS A 24 -11.35 -22.97 -18.12
N PHE A 25 -10.91 -21.79 -18.54
CA PHE A 25 -9.72 -21.18 -18.00
C PHE A 25 -10.07 -20.90 -16.54
N ALA A 26 -9.69 -21.83 -15.66
CA ALA A 26 -9.70 -21.56 -14.23
C ALA A 26 -8.84 -20.30 -14.03
N GLN A 27 -9.46 -19.25 -13.49
CA GLN A 27 -8.74 -18.00 -13.27
C GLN A 27 -7.57 -18.27 -12.34
N GLU A 28 -6.37 -17.96 -12.83
CA GLU A 28 -5.13 -18.25 -12.10
C GLU A 28 -5.12 -17.43 -10.81
N TYR A 29 -4.80 -18.10 -9.70
CA TYR A 29 -4.64 -17.42 -8.43
C TYR A 29 -3.30 -16.68 -8.42
N LYS A 30 -3.35 -15.36 -8.54
CA LYS A 30 -2.22 -14.45 -8.45
C LYS A 30 -2.71 -13.02 -8.23
N PRO A 31 -1.83 -12.10 -7.81
CA PRO A 31 -2.17 -10.69 -7.75
C PRO A 31 -2.57 -10.13 -9.12
N VAL A 32 -3.39 -9.08 -9.13
CA VAL A 32 -3.71 -8.34 -10.37
C VAL A 32 -2.44 -7.75 -10.96
N ASN A 33 -2.28 -7.79 -12.28
CA ASN A 33 -1.06 -7.29 -12.94
C ASN A 33 -0.88 -5.76 -12.81
N SER A 34 -1.97 -5.04 -12.60
CA SER A 34 -1.99 -3.58 -12.44
C SER A 34 -3.05 -3.19 -11.41
N LEU A 35 -2.73 -2.24 -10.56
CA LEU A 35 -3.62 -1.68 -9.56
C LEU A 35 -3.51 -0.16 -9.59
N ASP A 36 -4.63 0.54 -9.78
CA ASP A 36 -4.66 2.00 -9.66
C ASP A 36 -4.83 2.38 -8.19
N LEU A 37 -3.74 2.76 -7.53
CA LEU A 37 -3.77 3.13 -6.12
C LEU A 37 -4.70 4.32 -5.84
N ASN A 38 -4.84 5.27 -6.76
CA ASN A 38 -5.73 6.42 -6.55
C ASN A 38 -7.19 5.96 -6.44
N SER A 39 -7.59 4.96 -7.22
CA SER A 39 -8.93 4.37 -7.15
C SER A 39 -9.13 3.46 -5.92
N TYR A 40 -8.05 3.18 -5.18
CA TYR A 40 -8.04 2.34 -3.98
C TYR A 40 -8.03 3.15 -2.67
N ASP A 41 -7.72 4.45 -2.73
CA ASP A 41 -7.69 5.38 -1.60
C ASP A 41 -9.02 5.45 -0.82
N GLY A 42 -8.98 5.72 0.48
CA GLY A 42 -10.15 5.90 1.33
C GLY A 42 -10.65 4.63 2.02
N ARG A 43 -11.87 4.72 2.59
CA ARG A 43 -12.48 3.67 3.42
C ARG A 43 -13.00 2.50 2.60
N TRP A 44 -12.80 1.31 3.15
CA TRP A 44 -13.35 0.03 2.68
C TRP A 44 -14.04 -0.72 3.81
N TYR A 45 -15.17 -1.35 3.51
CA TYR A 45 -15.92 -2.19 4.44
C TYR A 45 -15.63 -3.65 4.14
N GLN A 46 -15.18 -4.40 5.15
CA GLN A 46 -14.95 -5.83 4.97
C GLN A 46 -16.29 -6.58 4.97
N VAL A 47 -16.61 -7.27 3.88
CA VAL A 47 -17.89 -8.01 3.72
C VAL A 47 -17.71 -9.52 3.85
N TYR A 48 -16.49 -10.02 3.60
CA TYR A 48 -16.10 -11.39 3.93
C TYR A 48 -14.73 -11.44 4.60
N LYS A 49 -14.60 -12.42 5.51
CA LYS A 49 -13.38 -12.89 6.17
C LYS A 49 -13.25 -14.41 5.99
N ASP A 50 -12.21 -15.03 6.54
CA ASP A 50 -12.19 -16.48 6.78
C ASP A 50 -11.86 -16.88 8.24
N LEU A 51 -11.66 -18.18 8.49
CA LEU A 51 -11.32 -18.68 9.85
C LEU A 51 -9.89 -18.36 10.27
N SER A 52 -8.96 -18.21 9.33
CA SER A 52 -7.59 -17.80 9.62
C SER A 52 -7.58 -16.36 10.09
N ASP A 53 -8.38 -15.51 9.46
CA ASP A 53 -8.52 -14.10 9.84
C ASP A 53 -8.98 -13.93 11.27
N MET A 54 -9.86 -14.82 11.73
CA MET A 54 -10.34 -14.82 13.10
C MET A 54 -9.25 -15.14 14.13
N SER A 55 -8.11 -15.71 13.74
CA SER A 55 -7.00 -15.96 14.66
C SER A 55 -6.19 -14.71 15.01
N PHE A 56 -6.31 -13.64 14.20
CA PHE A 56 -5.65 -12.36 14.43
C PHE A 56 -6.62 -11.17 14.58
N GLN A 57 -7.73 -11.13 13.85
CA GLN A 57 -8.83 -10.15 14.06
C GLN A 57 -9.79 -10.57 15.18
N GLY A 58 -9.77 -11.83 15.62
CA GLY A 58 -10.77 -12.32 16.57
C GLY A 58 -12.17 -12.44 15.97
N PHE A 59 -13.18 -12.26 16.83
CA PHE A 59 -14.60 -12.45 16.49
C PHE A 59 -15.35 -11.12 16.35
N GLY A 60 -14.62 -10.05 16.02
CA GLY A 60 -15.19 -8.72 15.84
C GLY A 60 -16.15 -8.59 14.66
N THR A 61 -16.84 -7.46 14.63
CA THR A 61 -17.84 -7.03 13.63
C THR A 61 -17.52 -5.62 13.17
N CYS A 62 -18.25 -5.13 12.17
CA CYS A 62 -18.15 -3.76 11.66
C CYS A 62 -16.74 -3.38 11.16
N ALA A 63 -15.97 -4.35 10.68
CA ALA A 63 -14.58 -4.14 10.33
C ALA A 63 -14.43 -3.26 9.08
N VAL A 64 -13.56 -2.26 9.16
CA VAL A 64 -13.20 -1.39 8.04
C VAL A 64 -11.69 -1.29 7.91
N ALA A 65 -11.24 -1.03 6.69
CA ALA A 65 -9.87 -0.64 6.40
C ALA A 65 -9.89 0.74 5.74
N ASP A 66 -9.21 1.69 6.36
CA ASP A 66 -8.96 3.01 5.81
C ASP A 66 -7.57 3.01 5.17
N TYR A 67 -7.52 3.39 3.89
CA TYR A 67 -6.26 3.57 3.17
C TYR A 67 -6.03 5.04 2.86
N LEU A 68 -4.80 5.48 3.02
CA LEU A 68 -4.35 6.77 2.53
C LEU A 68 -3.11 6.57 1.66
N ILE A 69 -3.24 6.85 0.36
CA ILE A 69 -2.13 6.77 -0.58
C ILE A 69 -1.18 7.95 -0.31
N LEU A 70 0.04 7.62 0.12
CA LEU A 70 1.06 8.61 0.43
C LEU A 70 1.87 8.98 -0.81
N ASP A 71 2.23 7.96 -1.59
CA ASP A 71 2.92 8.05 -2.88
C ASP A 71 2.69 6.78 -3.72
N ALA A 72 3.46 6.60 -4.80
CA ALA A 72 3.33 5.46 -5.71
C ALA A 72 3.63 4.09 -5.08
N ASN A 73 4.36 4.06 -3.96
CA ASN A 73 4.86 2.84 -3.33
C ASN A 73 4.42 2.68 -1.87
N ASN A 74 3.92 3.72 -1.22
CA ASN A 74 3.58 3.69 0.21
C ASN A 74 2.12 4.08 0.47
N ILE A 75 1.43 3.26 1.23
CA ILE A 75 0.04 3.44 1.65
C ILE A 75 -0.01 3.38 3.18
N SER A 76 -0.64 4.36 3.84
CA SER A 76 -0.98 4.24 5.26
C SER A 76 -2.25 3.41 5.42
N VAL A 77 -2.26 2.53 6.41
CA VAL A 77 -3.37 1.63 6.72
C VAL A 77 -3.85 1.90 8.14
N LEU A 78 -5.17 2.00 8.31
CA LEU A 78 -5.83 1.92 9.61
C LEU A 78 -6.95 0.89 9.51
N ASN A 79 -6.82 -0.22 10.24
CA ASN A 79 -7.90 -1.18 10.39
C ASN A 79 -8.65 -0.89 11.68
N SER A 80 -9.98 -0.88 11.63
CA SER A 80 -10.85 -0.67 12.79
C SER A 80 -11.95 -1.73 12.84
N GLN A 81 -12.30 -2.20 14.03
CA GLN A 81 -13.43 -3.09 14.24
C GLN A 81 -14.07 -2.90 15.62
N ILE A 82 -15.26 -3.44 15.82
CA ILE A 82 -15.87 -3.60 17.14
C ILE A 82 -15.69 -5.04 17.61
N ASP A 83 -14.96 -5.21 18.70
CA ASP A 83 -14.77 -6.49 19.34
C ASP A 83 -16.07 -7.04 19.95
N LYS A 84 -16.07 -8.33 20.27
CA LYS A 84 -17.25 -9.03 20.77
C LYS A 84 -17.80 -8.46 22.08
N ASP A 85 -16.97 -7.83 22.89
CA ASP A 85 -17.36 -7.15 24.13
C ASP A 85 -17.81 -5.70 23.91
N GLY A 86 -17.82 -5.24 22.66
CA GLY A 86 -18.24 -3.90 22.25
C GLY A 86 -17.12 -2.86 22.25
N THR A 87 -15.88 -3.24 22.53
CA THR A 87 -14.77 -2.27 22.49
C THR A 87 -14.31 -2.00 21.07
N LEU A 88 -13.89 -0.75 20.81
CA LEU A 88 -13.19 -0.40 19.58
C LEU A 88 -11.78 -0.98 19.61
N ASP A 89 -11.44 -1.76 18.58
CA ASP A 89 -10.09 -2.25 18.32
C ASP A 89 -9.56 -1.61 17.03
N GLN A 90 -8.34 -1.10 17.08
CA GLN A 90 -7.71 -0.38 15.99
C GLN A 90 -6.23 -0.69 15.90
N ILE A 91 -5.76 -0.87 14.67
CA ILE A 91 -4.36 -1.11 14.36
C ILE A 91 -3.94 -0.32 13.12
N THR A 92 -2.85 0.41 13.24
CA THR A 92 -2.24 1.20 12.15
C THR A 92 -1.05 0.49 11.54
N GLY A 93 -0.64 0.94 10.36
CA GLY A 93 0.58 0.49 9.72
C GLY A 93 0.73 1.04 8.32
N PHE A 94 1.50 0.33 7.50
CA PHE A 94 1.75 0.69 6.12
C PHE A 94 1.63 -0.52 5.20
N ALA A 95 1.22 -0.28 3.95
CA ALA A 95 1.37 -1.21 2.86
C ALA A 95 2.33 -0.63 1.81
N PHE A 96 3.18 -1.49 1.24
CA PHE A 96 4.19 -1.10 0.26
C PHE A 96 4.53 -2.22 -0.72
N TYR A 97 5.22 -1.90 -1.82
CA TYR A 97 5.77 -2.91 -2.74
C TYR A 97 7.17 -3.33 -2.29
N SER A 98 7.36 -4.63 -2.08
CA SER A 98 8.71 -5.21 -1.92
C SER A 98 9.49 -5.17 -3.24
N ASP A 99 10.82 -5.26 -3.18
CA ASP A 99 11.69 -5.19 -4.35
C ASP A 99 11.25 -6.17 -5.47
N GLY A 100 10.90 -5.61 -6.64
CA GLY A 100 10.48 -6.38 -7.82
C GLY A 100 8.97 -6.68 -7.88
N ASN A 101 8.22 -6.35 -6.84
CA ASN A 101 6.77 -6.52 -6.83
C ASN A 101 6.06 -5.35 -7.53
N SER A 102 4.84 -5.59 -8.02
CA SER A 102 4.01 -4.58 -8.66
C SER A 102 2.53 -5.00 -8.67
N GLY A 103 1.65 -4.12 -9.15
CA GLY A 103 0.24 -4.44 -9.33
C GLY A 103 -0.45 -4.74 -8.00
N GLY A 104 -1.00 -5.93 -7.85
CA GLY A 104 -1.65 -6.34 -6.61
C GLY A 104 -0.71 -6.95 -5.56
N GLU A 105 0.59 -7.04 -5.79
CA GLU A 105 1.52 -7.79 -4.93
C GLU A 105 2.16 -6.91 -3.83
N LEU A 106 1.35 -6.50 -2.86
CA LEU A 106 1.83 -5.65 -1.76
C LEU A 106 2.30 -6.47 -0.55
N THR A 107 2.94 -5.76 0.36
CA THR A 107 3.37 -6.22 1.68
C THR A 107 2.81 -5.24 2.70
N VAL A 108 2.27 -5.73 3.82
CA VAL A 108 1.78 -4.90 4.93
C VAL A 108 2.68 -5.07 6.15
N ASP A 109 2.92 -3.97 6.86
CA ASP A 109 3.59 -3.91 8.16
C ASP A 109 2.66 -3.17 9.13
N LEU A 110 2.14 -3.89 10.13
CA LEU A 110 1.21 -3.36 11.11
C LEU A 110 1.88 -3.22 12.47
N ASP A 111 1.62 -2.10 13.15
CA ASP A 111 2.24 -1.78 14.43
C ASP A 111 1.96 -2.85 15.49
N GLY A 112 3.01 -3.30 16.17
CA GLY A 112 2.89 -4.30 17.25
C GLY A 112 2.79 -5.75 16.75
N THR A 113 2.85 -6.00 15.44
CA THR A 113 2.92 -7.36 14.87
C THR A 113 4.38 -7.84 14.72
N PRO A 114 4.64 -9.16 14.69
CA PRO A 114 6.00 -9.71 14.69
C PRO A 114 6.77 -9.54 13.38
N GLY A 115 6.15 -8.98 12.33
CA GLY A 115 6.81 -8.67 11.06
C GLY A 115 5.83 -8.53 9.90
N ASN A 116 6.40 -8.31 8.72
CA ASN A 116 5.64 -8.04 7.50
C ASN A 116 4.82 -9.25 7.03
N ALA A 117 3.66 -8.99 6.43
CA ALA A 117 2.78 -10.00 5.86
C ALA A 117 2.46 -9.72 4.38
N PRO A 118 2.26 -10.74 3.53
CA PRO A 118 1.78 -10.54 2.17
C PRO A 118 0.38 -9.93 2.15
N TYR A 119 0.16 -8.97 1.26
CA TYR A 119 -1.15 -8.36 0.98
C TYR A 119 -1.38 -8.42 -0.54
N TRP A 120 -2.01 -9.49 -1.01
CA TRP A 120 -2.24 -9.73 -2.43
C TRP A 120 -3.63 -9.31 -2.83
N VAL A 121 -3.75 -8.21 -3.58
CA VAL A 121 -4.98 -7.85 -4.29
C VAL A 121 -5.12 -8.77 -5.50
N ILE A 122 -5.99 -9.77 -5.42
CA ILE A 122 -6.16 -10.79 -6.46
C ILE A 122 -7.31 -10.46 -7.42
N GLU A 123 -8.23 -9.59 -7.00
CA GLU A 123 -9.31 -9.09 -7.85
C GLU A 123 -9.75 -7.68 -7.41
N VAL A 124 -10.15 -6.88 -8.39
CA VAL A 124 -10.81 -5.59 -8.17
C VAL A 124 -12.06 -5.50 -9.04
N GLY A 125 -13.09 -4.86 -8.51
CA GLY A 125 -14.33 -4.60 -9.22
C GLY A 125 -14.23 -3.48 -10.26
N PRO A 126 -15.37 -3.09 -10.86
CA PRO A 126 -15.39 -1.96 -11.77
C PRO A 126 -15.00 -0.66 -11.05
N VAL A 127 -14.47 0.30 -11.82
CA VAL A 127 -14.24 1.66 -11.34
C VAL A 127 -15.48 2.51 -11.65
N ILE A 128 -16.10 3.07 -10.62
CA ILE A 128 -17.23 4.00 -10.72
C ILE A 128 -16.85 5.25 -9.93
N ASN A 129 -17.01 6.43 -10.53
CA ASN A 129 -16.62 7.71 -9.91
C ASN A 129 -15.16 7.75 -9.42
N ASN A 130 -14.25 7.10 -10.16
CA ASN A 130 -12.83 6.94 -9.82
C ASN A 130 -12.55 6.10 -8.58
N GLU A 131 -13.47 5.23 -8.17
CA GLU A 131 -13.25 4.28 -7.08
C GLU A 131 -13.53 2.85 -7.55
N TYR A 132 -12.64 1.92 -7.21
CA TYR A 132 -12.98 0.50 -7.31
C TYR A 132 -14.13 0.16 -6.37
N GLN A 133 -15.13 -0.59 -6.82
CA GLN A 133 -16.33 -0.87 -6.02
C GLN A 133 -16.17 -2.04 -5.03
N TYR A 134 -15.33 -3.02 -5.37
CA TYR A 134 -14.95 -4.12 -4.48
C TYR A 134 -13.49 -4.53 -4.72
N SER A 135 -12.91 -5.24 -3.76
CA SER A 135 -11.59 -5.87 -3.88
C SER A 135 -11.58 -7.22 -3.17
N ILE A 136 -10.89 -8.21 -3.75
CA ILE A 136 -10.56 -9.47 -3.07
C ILE A 136 -9.07 -9.44 -2.76
N VAL A 137 -8.76 -9.66 -1.49
CA VAL A 137 -7.40 -9.61 -0.93
C VAL A 137 -7.13 -10.91 -0.19
N SER A 138 -5.91 -11.42 -0.33
CA SER A 138 -5.46 -12.66 0.30
C SER A 138 -3.92 -12.66 0.42
N ASP A 139 -3.32 -13.79 0.72
CA ASP A 139 -1.87 -13.99 0.80
C ASP A 139 -1.35 -15.03 -0.22
N ASN A 140 -0.05 -15.18 -0.35
CA ASN A 140 0.59 -16.11 -1.29
C ASN A 140 0.26 -17.60 -1.06
N LEU A 141 -0.24 -17.99 0.12
CA LEU A 141 -0.58 -19.35 0.53
C LEU A 141 -2.10 -19.63 0.54
N LYS A 142 -2.96 -18.64 0.26
CA LYS A 142 -4.43 -18.73 0.32
C LYS A 142 -4.96 -19.05 1.72
N VAL A 143 -4.29 -18.55 2.75
CA VAL A 143 -4.68 -18.83 4.14
C VAL A 143 -5.58 -17.77 4.73
N SER A 144 -5.52 -16.52 4.27
CA SER A 144 -6.34 -15.36 4.67
C SER A 144 -7.28 -14.93 3.55
N LEU A 145 -8.39 -14.27 3.88
CA LEU A 145 -9.32 -13.78 2.86
C LEU A 145 -10.06 -12.53 3.33
N PHE A 146 -9.78 -11.39 2.69
CA PHE A 146 -10.55 -10.17 2.90
C PHE A 146 -11.28 -9.82 1.60
N VAL A 147 -12.61 -9.78 1.65
CA VAL A 147 -13.39 -9.14 0.60
C VAL A 147 -13.81 -7.78 1.11
N LEU A 148 -13.42 -6.75 0.38
CA LEU A 148 -13.63 -5.35 0.71
C LEU A 148 -14.61 -4.73 -0.27
N ALA A 149 -15.50 -3.87 0.21
CA ALA A 149 -16.48 -3.15 -0.58
C ALA A 149 -16.49 -1.65 -0.24
N ARG A 150 -16.81 -0.79 -1.22
CA ARG A 150 -17.05 0.64 -0.95
C ARG A 150 -18.42 0.89 -0.34
N ASN A 151 -19.40 0.07 -0.72
CA ASN A 151 -20.75 0.13 -0.20
C ASN A 151 -21.26 -1.29 0.04
N VAL A 152 -21.60 -1.59 1.30
CA VAL A 152 -22.02 -2.92 1.74
C VAL A 152 -23.31 -3.38 1.04
N THR A 153 -24.31 -2.49 0.93
CA THR A 153 -25.61 -2.84 0.34
C THR A 153 -25.45 -3.08 -1.16
N GLU A 154 -24.80 -2.15 -1.86
CA GLU A 154 -24.55 -2.27 -3.29
C GLU A 154 -23.71 -3.52 -3.63
N PHE A 155 -22.74 -3.87 -2.79
CA PHE A 155 -21.97 -5.10 -2.94
C PHE A 155 -22.85 -6.34 -2.94
N TYR A 156 -23.74 -6.47 -1.95
CA TYR A 156 -24.62 -7.63 -1.87
C TYR A 156 -25.67 -7.67 -2.99
N ASP A 157 -26.11 -6.50 -3.46
CA ASP A 157 -27.08 -6.40 -4.56
C ASP A 157 -26.47 -6.71 -5.93
N LEU A 158 -25.24 -6.25 -6.18
CA LEU A 158 -24.66 -6.23 -7.53
C LEU A 158 -23.49 -7.21 -7.73
N TYR A 159 -22.66 -7.45 -6.71
CA TYR A 159 -21.35 -8.09 -6.89
C TYR A 159 -21.20 -9.43 -6.15
N ASP A 160 -21.95 -9.67 -5.08
CA ASP A 160 -21.77 -10.83 -4.20
C ASP A 160 -21.79 -12.18 -4.93
N LYS A 161 -22.71 -12.34 -5.88
CA LYS A 161 -22.84 -13.58 -6.65
C LYS A 161 -21.59 -13.88 -7.47
N ASP A 162 -21.06 -12.87 -8.16
CA ASP A 162 -19.90 -13.03 -9.03
C ASP A 162 -18.62 -13.17 -8.20
N VAL A 163 -18.49 -12.40 -7.11
CA VAL A 163 -17.39 -12.52 -6.16
C VAL A 163 -17.34 -13.92 -5.54
N LYS A 164 -18.46 -14.49 -5.09
CA LYS A 164 -18.50 -15.88 -4.59
C LYS A 164 -18.01 -16.89 -5.63
N LYS A 165 -18.39 -16.70 -6.89
CA LYS A 165 -17.90 -17.54 -7.99
C LYS A 165 -16.40 -17.39 -8.19
N SER A 166 -15.86 -16.17 -8.14
CA SER A 166 -14.41 -15.93 -8.17
C SER A 166 -13.70 -16.62 -7.00
N LEU A 167 -14.21 -16.48 -5.78
CA LEU A 167 -13.66 -17.13 -4.59
C LEU A 167 -13.62 -18.66 -4.73
N GLU A 168 -14.68 -19.28 -5.24
CA GLU A 168 -14.70 -20.71 -5.54
C GLU A 168 -13.63 -21.09 -6.57
N GLN A 169 -13.47 -20.31 -7.64
CA GLN A 169 -12.47 -20.55 -8.68
C GLN A 169 -11.03 -20.40 -8.17
N TYR A 170 -10.79 -19.44 -7.27
CA TYR A 170 -9.49 -19.26 -6.60
C TYR A 170 -9.20 -20.33 -5.54
N GLY A 171 -10.21 -21.09 -5.12
CA GLY A 171 -10.06 -22.22 -4.19
C GLY A 171 -10.34 -21.88 -2.72
N PHE A 172 -11.09 -20.81 -2.44
CA PHE A 172 -11.61 -20.46 -1.11
C PHE A 172 -12.86 -21.29 -0.78
N THR A 173 -12.67 -22.61 -0.74
CA THR A 173 -13.76 -23.59 -0.54
C THR A 173 -13.50 -24.52 0.63
N LYS A 174 -12.30 -24.47 1.23
CA LYS A 174 -11.91 -25.34 2.35
C LYS A 174 -12.44 -24.75 3.64
N ASN A 175 -12.61 -25.60 4.67
CA ASN A 175 -13.12 -25.11 5.96
C ASN A 175 -12.27 -23.98 6.55
N ILE A 176 -10.96 -23.98 6.30
CA ILE A 176 -10.03 -22.97 6.83
C ILE A 176 -10.09 -21.62 6.13
N ASN A 177 -10.48 -21.58 4.84
CA ASN A 177 -10.38 -20.38 4.00
C ASN A 177 -11.66 -20.07 3.21
N LYS A 178 -12.77 -20.77 3.48
CA LYS A 178 -14.06 -20.45 2.87
C LYS A 178 -14.56 -19.11 3.40
N PRO A 179 -15.27 -18.32 2.57
CA PRO A 179 -15.77 -17.02 2.99
C PRO A 179 -16.77 -17.15 4.14
N ILE A 180 -16.59 -16.31 5.15
CA ILE A 180 -17.46 -16.08 6.29
C ILE A 180 -17.89 -14.62 6.24
N VAL A 181 -19.18 -14.37 6.41
CA VAL A 181 -19.71 -13.01 6.40
C VAL A 181 -19.10 -12.21 7.55
N MET A 182 -18.60 -11.02 7.23
CA MET A 182 -18.30 -10.00 8.24
C MET A 182 -19.58 -9.20 8.47
N GLU A 183 -20.08 -9.19 9.71
CA GLU A 183 -21.31 -8.48 10.03
C GLU A 183 -21.10 -6.97 9.99
N GLN A 184 -21.91 -6.29 9.18
CA GLN A 184 -21.86 -4.84 8.93
C GLN A 184 -23.22 -4.16 9.24
N ILE A 185 -24.05 -4.79 10.08
CA ILE A 185 -25.41 -4.34 10.42
C ILE A 185 -25.35 -3.45 11.67
N ASP A 186 -26.10 -2.34 11.68
CA ASP A 186 -26.22 -1.41 12.80
C ASP A 186 -24.87 -0.86 13.33
N CYS A 187 -23.88 -0.77 12.46
CA CYS A 187 -22.55 -0.26 12.78
C CYS A 187 -22.54 1.28 12.86
N ASP A 188 -22.08 1.83 13.98
CA ASP A 188 -21.79 3.25 14.13
C ASP A 188 -20.31 3.53 13.80
N TYR A 189 -20.01 3.71 12.51
CA TYR A 189 -18.64 3.99 12.06
C TYR A 189 -18.08 5.32 12.55
N SER A 190 -18.93 6.22 13.07
CA SER A 190 -18.46 7.52 13.56
C SER A 190 -17.55 7.38 14.78
N VAL A 191 -17.66 6.26 15.53
CA VAL A 191 -16.78 6.00 16.67
C VAL A 191 -15.33 5.77 16.26
N TYR A 192 -15.07 5.34 15.02
CA TYR A 192 -13.73 5.05 14.51
C TYR A 192 -12.93 6.32 14.26
N ASP A 193 -13.63 7.39 13.87
CA ASP A 193 -13.01 8.67 13.52
C ASP A 193 -12.68 9.51 14.78
N ASN A 194 -13.14 9.07 15.96
CA ASN A 194 -13.03 9.81 17.21
C ASN A 194 -11.82 9.39 18.07
N ASP A 195 -11.16 8.27 17.77
CA ASP A 195 -9.93 7.89 18.48
C ASP A 195 -8.75 8.70 17.98
N LYS A 196 -8.33 9.67 18.80
CA LYS A 196 -7.19 10.54 18.49
C LYS A 196 -5.83 9.85 18.63
N ASN A 197 -5.78 8.65 19.24
CA ASN A 197 -4.54 7.92 19.43
C ASN A 197 -4.20 7.04 18.22
N ASN A 198 -5.20 6.62 17.45
CA ASN A 198 -5.07 5.73 16.30
C ASN A 198 -5.73 6.34 15.06
N VAL A 199 -5.17 7.45 14.61
CA VAL A 199 -5.50 8.05 13.30
C VAL A 199 -4.60 7.46 12.22
N LEU A 200 -5.07 7.47 10.96
CA LEU A 200 -4.23 7.21 9.79
C LEU A 200 -2.88 7.94 9.93
N LYS A 201 -1.78 7.19 9.90
CA LYS A 201 -0.45 7.73 10.14
C LYS A 201 0.01 8.49 8.92
N TYR A 202 0.07 9.82 9.05
CA TYR A 202 0.65 10.72 8.08
C TYR A 202 1.90 11.35 8.69
N ASN A 203 3.09 10.79 8.45
CA ASN A 203 4.33 11.42 8.90
C ASN A 203 4.86 12.46 7.90
N LYS A 204 3.93 13.12 7.19
CA LYS A 204 4.22 14.29 6.38
C LYS A 204 4.11 15.54 7.23
N ASN A 205 5.14 16.37 7.18
CA ASN A 205 5.28 17.50 8.07
C ASN A 205 5.01 18.81 7.32
N SER A 206 4.49 19.81 8.02
CA SER A 206 4.49 21.19 7.51
C SER A 206 5.92 21.72 7.40
N GLU A 207 6.12 22.73 6.56
CA GLU A 207 7.42 23.41 6.41
C GLU A 207 7.98 23.89 7.76
N CYS A 208 7.13 24.41 8.66
CA CYS A 208 7.55 24.88 9.97
C CYS A 208 7.90 23.75 10.95
N GLN A 209 7.27 22.58 10.84
CA GLN A 209 7.69 21.40 11.61
C GLN A 209 9.06 20.92 11.15
N VAL A 210 9.29 20.86 9.83
CA VAL A 210 10.61 20.52 9.26
C VAL A 210 11.67 21.55 9.70
N ALA A 211 11.36 22.85 9.61
CA ALA A 211 12.24 23.91 10.07
C ALA A 211 12.63 23.76 11.56
N ASN A 212 11.67 23.36 12.40
CA ASN A 212 11.93 23.11 13.82
C ASN A 212 12.86 21.91 14.05
N TYR A 213 12.74 20.81 13.29
CA TYR A 213 13.68 19.69 13.39
C TYR A 213 15.08 20.13 12.97
N LEU A 214 15.21 20.86 11.85
CA LEU A 214 16.47 21.39 11.34
C LEU A 214 17.16 22.32 12.34
N LYS A 215 16.39 23.21 12.98
CA LYS A 215 16.89 24.09 14.04
C LYS A 215 17.44 23.29 15.22
N LYS A 216 16.72 22.26 15.67
CA LYS A 216 17.16 21.37 16.75
C LYS A 216 18.39 20.53 16.38
N SER A 217 18.53 20.17 15.10
CA SER A 217 19.68 19.43 14.58
C SER A 217 20.95 20.29 14.44
N GLY A 218 20.83 21.62 14.45
CA GLY A 218 21.97 22.55 14.45
C GLY A 218 22.22 23.29 13.12
N PHE A 219 21.28 23.24 12.17
CA PHE A 219 21.35 24.08 10.97
C PHE A 219 21.25 25.56 11.33
N SER A 220 22.00 26.42 10.65
CA SER A 220 21.88 27.87 10.84
C SER A 220 20.56 28.39 10.27
N GLU A 221 20.04 29.49 10.84
CA GLU A 221 18.80 30.14 10.38
C GLU A 221 18.82 30.44 8.87
N SER A 222 20.00 30.77 8.30
CA SER A 222 20.15 31.02 6.86
C SER A 222 20.04 29.76 5.99
N SER A 223 20.36 28.58 6.54
CA SER A 223 20.36 27.31 5.80
C SER A 223 19.02 26.57 5.89
N ILE A 224 18.22 26.88 6.90
CA ILE A 224 16.93 26.21 7.15
C ILE A 224 15.98 26.29 5.94
N PRO A 225 15.73 27.46 5.31
CA PRO A 225 14.83 27.53 4.15
C PRO A 225 15.25 26.62 3.00
N THR A 226 16.55 26.58 2.69
CA THR A 226 17.09 25.69 1.66
C THR A 226 16.90 24.22 2.03
N MET A 227 17.17 23.83 3.27
CA MET A 227 16.97 22.43 3.70
C MET A 227 15.49 22.04 3.74
N VAL A 228 14.56 22.93 4.09
CA VAL A 228 13.12 22.64 3.95
C VAL A 228 12.79 22.38 2.49
N CYS A 229 13.24 23.24 1.57
CA CYS A 229 13.08 22.99 0.13
C CYS A 229 13.67 21.66 -0.32
N ILE A 230 14.83 21.25 0.21
CA ILE A 230 15.41 19.94 -0.11
C ILE A 230 14.46 18.81 0.32
N SER A 231 13.95 18.82 1.55
CA SER A 231 13.01 17.78 2.02
C SER A 231 11.71 17.72 1.20
N LYS A 232 11.27 18.84 0.59
CA LYS A 232 10.15 18.87 -0.35
C LYS A 232 10.42 17.96 -1.56
N TYR A 233 11.61 18.04 -2.13
CA TYR A 233 11.97 17.29 -3.33
C TYR A 233 12.44 15.87 -3.03
N GLU A 234 13.02 15.65 -1.86
CA GLU A 234 13.49 14.32 -1.46
C GLU A 234 12.32 13.43 -1.02
N SER A 235 11.37 13.95 -0.24
CA SER A 235 10.34 13.13 0.39
C SER A 235 8.94 13.76 0.38
N SER A 236 8.77 14.94 -0.22
CA SER A 236 7.56 15.75 -0.02
C SER A 236 7.26 15.99 1.47
N TYR A 237 8.30 16.20 2.29
CA TYR A 237 8.19 16.36 3.75
C TYR A 237 7.76 15.09 4.52
N ASN A 238 7.79 13.92 3.89
CA ASN A 238 7.36 12.65 4.48
C ASN A 238 8.52 11.92 5.16
N CYS A 239 8.44 11.76 6.48
CA CYS A 239 9.45 11.03 7.22
C CYS A 239 9.35 9.52 7.09
N ASP A 240 8.26 9.00 6.51
CA ASP A 240 8.11 7.57 6.20
C ASP A 240 8.57 7.23 4.78
N ALA A 241 8.99 8.24 3.98
CA ALA A 241 9.38 8.02 2.60
C ALA A 241 10.57 7.08 2.48
N THR A 242 10.52 6.17 1.52
CA THR A 242 11.66 5.33 1.14
C THR A 242 11.83 5.31 -0.37
N ASN A 243 13.07 5.15 -0.81
CA ASN A 243 13.41 4.97 -2.21
C ASN A 243 14.49 3.90 -2.37
N LYS A 244 14.32 2.99 -3.33
CA LYS A 244 15.30 1.95 -3.63
C LYS A 244 16.24 2.40 -4.74
N ASN A 245 17.54 2.32 -4.50
CA ASN A 245 18.55 2.68 -5.48
C ASN A 245 18.95 1.49 -6.36
N ASN A 246 19.51 1.79 -7.53
CA ASN A 246 19.97 0.78 -8.49
C ASN A 246 21.08 -0.15 -7.94
N ASP A 247 21.82 0.31 -6.93
CA ASP A 247 22.85 -0.48 -6.24
C ASP A 247 22.29 -1.35 -5.10
N GLY A 248 20.97 -1.33 -4.91
CA GLY A 248 20.26 -2.07 -3.87
C GLY A 248 20.19 -1.36 -2.52
N SER A 249 20.88 -0.24 -2.33
CA SER A 249 20.72 0.57 -1.12
C SER A 249 19.34 1.22 -1.06
N THR A 250 18.90 1.57 0.15
CA THR A 250 17.58 2.17 0.38
C THR A 250 17.77 3.55 1.02
N ASP A 251 17.09 4.56 0.51
CA ASP A 251 17.05 5.89 1.12
C ASP A 251 15.90 5.97 2.11
N TYR A 252 16.12 6.58 3.28
CA TYR A 252 15.15 6.60 4.37
C TYR A 252 14.76 8.01 4.81
N GLY A 253 13.45 8.19 4.96
CA GLY A 253 12.76 9.28 5.64
C GLY A 253 12.96 10.67 5.05
N LEU A 254 12.83 11.68 5.91
CA LEU A 254 12.62 13.08 5.51
C LEU A 254 13.64 13.63 4.50
N PHE A 255 14.91 13.26 4.66
CA PHE A 255 16.02 13.68 3.81
C PHE A 255 16.60 12.55 2.96
N GLN A 256 15.84 11.45 2.77
CA GLN A 256 16.23 10.31 1.94
C GLN A 256 17.67 9.86 2.22
N ILE A 257 17.92 9.54 3.49
CA ILE A 257 19.25 9.19 3.97
C ILE A 257 19.62 7.79 3.50
N ASN A 258 20.65 7.69 2.66
CA ASN A 258 21.06 6.46 2.01
C ASN A 258 21.65 5.41 2.98
N SER A 259 21.11 4.19 2.93
CA SER A 259 21.49 3.09 3.81
C SER A 259 22.88 2.56 3.63
N TYR A 260 23.46 2.70 2.43
CA TYR A 260 24.81 2.20 2.15
C TYR A 260 25.84 2.89 3.04
N TYR A 261 25.66 4.19 3.31
CA TYR A 261 26.63 5.02 4.01
C TYR A 261 26.24 5.39 5.45
N TRP A 262 24.97 5.71 5.69
CA TRP A 262 24.62 6.55 6.84
C TRP A 262 23.98 5.80 8.01
N CYS A 263 23.36 4.64 7.78
CA CYS A 263 22.67 3.87 8.81
C CYS A 263 22.96 2.37 8.70
N SER A 264 22.73 1.63 9.78
CA SER A 264 22.84 0.16 9.79
C SER A 264 21.48 -0.54 9.84
N GLY A 265 21.44 -1.79 9.39
CA GLY A 265 20.27 -2.66 9.54
C GLY A 265 19.47 -2.90 8.27
N ASP A 266 19.79 -2.19 7.18
CA ASP A 266 19.36 -2.56 5.82
C ASP A 266 20.36 -3.59 5.22
N PRO A 267 19.92 -4.54 4.37
CA PRO A 267 20.80 -5.59 3.83
C PRO A 267 22.02 -5.07 3.08
N ASN A 268 21.94 -3.88 2.48
CA ASN A 268 23.03 -3.27 1.70
C ASN A 268 23.78 -2.18 2.47
N SER A 269 23.51 -2.01 3.78
CA SER A 269 24.28 -1.11 4.62
C SER A 269 25.74 -1.57 4.75
N LYS A 270 26.68 -0.72 4.30
CA LYS A 270 28.12 -0.97 4.43
C LYS A 270 28.76 -0.14 5.53
N TYR A 271 28.26 1.08 5.74
CA TYR A 271 28.72 2.00 6.76
C TYR A 271 27.55 2.42 7.66
N ASN A 272 27.86 3.10 8.77
CA ASN A 272 26.83 3.62 9.69
C ASN A 272 27.32 4.94 10.29
N GLU A 273 27.53 5.92 9.43
CA GLU A 273 28.14 7.17 9.85
C GLU A 273 27.26 7.97 10.81
N CYS A 274 25.94 7.84 10.77
CA CYS A 274 25.06 8.49 11.73
C CYS A 274 24.89 7.72 13.05
N GLY A 275 25.46 6.51 13.17
CA GLY A 275 25.37 5.70 14.38
C GLY A 275 23.95 5.30 14.76
N THR A 276 23.07 5.10 13.76
CA THR A 276 21.64 4.84 13.95
C THR A 276 21.16 3.67 13.10
N SER A 277 20.07 3.01 13.49
CA SER A 277 19.40 2.04 12.63
C SER A 277 18.66 2.76 11.49
N CYS A 278 18.54 2.11 10.33
CA CYS A 278 17.78 2.67 9.20
C CYS A 278 16.29 2.82 9.55
N THR A 279 15.72 1.88 10.30
CA THR A 279 14.35 2.00 10.83
C THR A 279 14.15 3.20 11.75
N SER A 280 15.19 3.63 12.47
CA SER A 280 15.10 4.83 13.32
C SER A 280 15.04 6.13 12.51
N LEU A 281 15.34 6.10 11.21
CA LEU A 281 15.29 7.27 10.34
C LEU A 281 13.86 7.62 9.89
N PHE A 282 12.86 6.82 10.24
CA PHE A 282 11.45 7.21 10.11
C PHE A 282 11.03 8.27 11.16
N ASP A 283 11.82 8.44 12.23
CA ASP A 283 11.69 9.59 13.12
C ASP A 283 12.31 10.83 12.46
N CYS A 284 11.49 11.85 12.18
CA CYS A 284 11.91 13.07 11.51
C CYS A 284 13.08 13.79 12.19
N GLN A 285 13.12 13.78 13.53
CA GLN A 285 14.17 14.47 14.26
C GLN A 285 15.49 13.71 14.15
N LYS A 286 15.47 12.38 14.27
CA LYS A 286 16.65 11.52 14.05
C LYS A 286 17.13 11.59 12.60
N ASN A 287 16.21 11.60 11.64
CA ASN A 287 16.51 11.79 10.23
C ASN A 287 17.21 13.14 9.99
N SER A 288 16.64 14.23 10.53
CA SER A 288 17.22 15.59 10.43
C SER A 288 18.59 15.70 11.10
N ASN A 289 18.80 14.99 12.22
CA ASN A 289 20.12 14.93 12.88
C ASN A 289 21.16 14.26 11.98
N CYS A 290 20.79 13.18 11.29
CA CYS A 290 21.66 12.53 10.32
C CYS A 290 21.89 13.43 9.09
N ALA A 291 20.85 14.07 8.57
CA ALA A 291 20.96 15.04 7.48
C ALA A 291 21.91 16.20 7.81
N TYR A 292 21.94 16.66 9.07
CA TYR A 292 22.92 17.66 9.50
C TYR A 292 24.36 17.17 9.38
N LYS A 293 24.61 15.89 9.69
CA LYS A 293 25.92 15.28 9.48
C LYS A 293 26.28 15.24 7.99
N VAL A 294 25.37 14.75 7.15
CA VAL A 294 25.55 14.72 5.68
C VAL A 294 25.87 16.12 5.14
N TYR A 295 25.09 17.12 5.54
CA TYR A 295 25.27 18.51 5.13
C TYR A 295 26.65 19.05 5.52
N ARG A 296 27.11 18.76 6.74
CA ARG A 296 28.44 19.21 7.21
C ARG A 296 29.59 18.60 6.43
N GLU A 297 29.41 17.41 5.87
CA GLU A 297 30.46 16.69 5.14
C GLU A 297 30.40 16.94 3.63
N GLN A 298 29.20 17.03 3.06
CA GLN A 298 28.97 17.02 1.62
C GLN A 298 28.26 18.28 1.08
N GLY A 299 27.75 19.14 1.98
CA GLY A 299 26.96 20.31 1.61
C GLY A 299 25.60 19.96 1.00
N TYR A 300 24.91 20.96 0.44
CA TYR A 300 23.58 20.77 -0.16
C TYR A 300 23.60 19.85 -1.39
N SER A 301 24.73 19.73 -2.09
CA SER A 301 24.87 18.88 -3.28
C SER A 301 24.81 17.38 -2.98
N ALA A 302 24.75 16.97 -1.70
CA ALA A 302 24.47 15.58 -1.35
C ALA A 302 23.10 15.09 -1.83
N TRP A 303 22.15 16.02 -2.04
CA TRP A 303 20.76 15.74 -2.39
C TRP A 303 20.47 16.07 -3.86
N TYR A 304 19.92 15.11 -4.60
CA TYR A 304 19.52 15.32 -5.99
C TYR A 304 18.40 16.35 -6.10
N GLY A 305 17.48 16.39 -5.12
CA GLY A 305 16.45 17.40 -5.01
C GLY A 305 17.04 18.82 -5.00
N TYR A 306 18.17 19.04 -4.30
CA TYR A 306 18.89 20.30 -4.39
C TYR A 306 19.56 20.51 -5.76
N GLN A 307 20.22 19.49 -6.30
CA GLN A 307 20.95 19.62 -7.57
C GLN A 307 20.01 20.02 -8.72
N TYR A 308 18.83 19.41 -8.81
CA TYR A 308 17.85 19.67 -9.86
C TYR A 308 17.00 20.92 -9.61
N HIS A 309 16.82 21.33 -8.34
CA HIS A 309 15.98 22.48 -7.97
C HIS A 309 16.74 23.60 -7.27
N LYS A 310 18.04 23.73 -7.55
CA LYS A 310 18.95 24.66 -6.87
C LYS A 310 18.43 26.09 -6.80
N GLN A 311 17.96 26.63 -7.93
CA GLN A 311 17.50 28.02 -8.00
C GLN A 311 16.28 28.27 -7.10
N GLU A 312 15.37 27.30 -7.02
CA GLU A 312 14.21 27.36 -6.12
C GLU A 312 14.66 27.27 -4.66
N CYS A 313 15.52 26.31 -4.33
CA CYS A 313 15.96 26.11 -2.95
C CYS A 313 16.90 27.21 -2.41
N ASP A 314 17.69 27.85 -3.27
CA ASP A 314 18.51 29.01 -2.90
C ASP A 314 17.66 30.24 -2.54
N SER A 315 16.48 30.35 -3.15
CA SER A 315 15.58 31.50 -2.98
C SER A 315 14.33 31.17 -2.16
N TYR A 316 14.31 29.98 -1.54
CA TYR A 316 13.16 29.49 -0.78
C TYR A 316 12.86 30.41 0.40
N LYS A 317 11.58 30.73 0.57
CA LYS A 317 11.10 31.57 1.67
C LYS A 317 10.19 30.73 2.55
N LEU A 318 10.56 30.65 3.82
CA LEU A 318 9.70 30.07 4.85
C LEU A 318 8.87 31.18 5.47
N ASP A 319 7.58 30.90 5.64
CA ASP A 319 6.67 31.70 6.46
C ASP A 319 6.33 30.90 7.71
N CYS A 320 7.22 31.04 8.71
CA CYS A 320 7.20 30.46 10.04
C CYS A 320 7.65 31.56 11.02
#